data_AF-A0A6L7UVX8-F1
#
_entry.id   AF-A0A6L7UVX8-F1
#
_cell.length_a   1.000
_cell.length_b   1.000
_cell.length_c   1.000
_cell.angle_alpha   90.00
_cell.angle_beta   90.00
_cell.angle_gamma   90.00
#
_symmetry.space_group_name_H-M   'P 1'
#
loop_
_entity.id
_entity.type
_entity.pdbx_description
1 polymer ?
#
loop_
_entity_poly.entity_id
_entity_poly.type
_entity_poly.pdbx_seq_one_letter_code
_entity_poly.pdbx_strand_id
1 'polypeptide(L)'
;MAGFKNRLHEQLARRTARDAFREAGPDAAVVTVHCDVTDVSFTSSDEADLRAQLEAHYKSAEYRRATNITIEQQRALREQR
;
A
#
# COMPACT_ATOMS: atom_id res chain seq x y z
N MET A 1 18.60 11.07 2.73
CA MET A 1 17.26 11.48 2.24
C MET A 1 16.15 10.42 2.38
N ALA A 2 16.41 9.27 3.02
CA ALA A 2 15.40 8.19 3.18
C ALA A 2 14.29 8.50 4.20
N GLY A 3 14.55 9.35 5.21
CA GLY A 3 13.58 9.65 6.27
C GLY A 3 12.36 10.46 5.80
N PHE A 4 12.50 11.31 4.78
CA PHE A 4 11.38 12.12 4.27
C PHE A 4 10.34 11.27 3.55
N LYS A 5 10.79 10.31 2.73
CA LYS A 5 9.92 9.41 1.97
C LYS A 5 9.14 8.45 2.87
N ASN A 6 9.79 7.93 3.92
CA ASN A 6 9.11 7.11 4.93
C ASN A 6 7.98 7.86 5.62
N ARG A 7 8.20 9.14 5.96
CA ARG A 7 7.18 9.98 6.59
C ARG A 7 6.00 10.27 5.65
N LEU A 8 6.28 10.42 4.35
CA LEU A 8 5.25 10.65 3.34
C LEU A 8 4.35 9.41 3.15
N HIS A 9 4.93 8.20 3.09
CA HIS A 9 4.17 6.96 2.99
C HIS A 9 3.27 6.71 4.20
N GLU A 10 3.78 6.95 5.41
CA GLU A 10 3.01 6.84 6.65
C GLU A 10 1.83 7.82 6.67
N GLN A 11 2.07 9.08 6.28
CA GLN A 11 1.01 10.09 6.21
C GLN A 11 -0.04 9.76 5.15
N LEU A 12 0.38 9.26 3.98
CA LEU A 12 -0.52 8.85 2.91
C LEU A 12 -1.40 7.68 3.39
N ALA A 13 -0.78 6.62 3.94
CA ALA A 13 -1.49 5.45 4.45
C ALA A 13 -2.50 5.82 5.54
N ARG A 14 -2.10 6.68 6.48
CA ARG A 14 -2.98 7.16 7.55
C ARG A 14 -4.18 7.92 6.99
N ARG A 15 -3.97 8.79 6.01
CA ARG A 15 -5.04 9.58 5.40
C ARG A 15 -5.99 8.67 4.62
N THR A 16 -5.47 7.80 3.77
CA THR A 16 -6.27 6.88 2.96
C THR A 16 -7.11 5.96 3.83
N ALA A 17 -6.52 5.35 4.89
CA ALA A 17 -7.27 4.49 5.80
C ALA A 17 -8.40 5.27 6.50
N ARG A 18 -8.08 6.43 7.07
CA ARG A 18 -9.06 7.27 7.77
C ARG A 18 -10.19 7.75 6.84
N ASP A 19 -9.86 8.20 5.64
CA ASP A 19 -10.85 8.68 4.68
C ASP A 19 -11.77 7.51 4.26
N ALA A 20 -11.21 6.31 4.03
CA ALA A 20 -11.98 5.13 3.69
C ALA A 20 -12.95 4.68 4.80
N PHE A 21 -12.50 4.65 6.07
CA PHE A 21 -13.38 4.36 7.21
C PHE A 21 -14.44 5.44 7.42
N ARG A 22 -14.09 6.71 7.17
CA ARG A 22 -15.05 7.82 7.25
C ARG A 22 -16.12 7.74 6.17
N GLU A 23 -15.75 7.36 4.94
CA GLU A 23 -16.68 7.18 3.82
C GLU A 23 -17.58 5.95 3.99
N ALA A 24 -17.02 4.85 4.50
CA ALA A 24 -17.77 3.63 4.79
C ALA A 24 -18.78 3.82 5.95
N GLY A 25 -18.48 4.74 6.87
CA GLY A 25 -19.35 5.09 7.99
C GLY A 25 -19.13 4.22 9.23
N PRO A 26 -19.73 4.59 10.38
CA PRO A 26 -19.48 3.94 11.67
C PRO A 26 -20.02 2.51 11.76
N ASP A 27 -20.95 2.12 10.88
CA ASP A 27 -21.54 0.78 10.81
C ASP A 27 -20.81 -0.17 9.84
N ALA A 28 -19.75 0.32 9.17
CA ALA A 28 -18.97 -0.51 8.27
C ALA A 28 -18.18 -1.57 9.05
N ALA A 29 -18.62 -2.82 8.94
CA ALA A 29 -17.90 -3.96 9.53
C ALA A 29 -16.53 -4.18 8.85
N VAL A 30 -16.42 -3.81 7.57
CA VAL A 30 -15.24 -4.02 6.74
C VAL A 30 -15.13 -2.88 5.73
N VAL A 31 -13.91 -2.39 5.54
CA VAL A 31 -13.57 -1.35 4.56
C VAL A 31 -12.61 -1.93 3.53
N THR A 32 -12.86 -1.62 2.26
CA THR A 32 -11.99 -2.00 1.15
C THR A 32 -11.45 -0.76 0.47
N VAL A 33 -10.12 -0.70 0.30
CA VAL A 33 -9.40 0.35 -0.43
C VAL A 33 -8.74 -0.26 -1.64
N HIS A 34 -9.01 0.30 -2.81
CA HIS A 34 -8.35 -0.08 -4.05
C HIS A 34 -7.19 0.89 -4.37
N CYS A 35 -6.03 0.36 -4.76
CA CYS A 35 -4.89 1.14 -5.21
C CYS A 35 -4.78 1.04 -6.74
N ASP A 36 -5.22 2.07 -7.45
CA ASP A 36 -5.25 2.09 -8.93
C ASP A 36 -3.85 1.95 -9.57
N VAL A 37 -2.80 2.35 -8.85
CA VAL A 37 -1.42 2.35 -9.36
C VAL A 37 -0.86 0.94 -9.48
N THR A 38 -1.27 0.05 -8.58
CA THR A 38 -0.75 -1.32 -8.48
C THR A 38 -1.80 -2.38 -8.72
N ASP A 39 -3.06 -1.97 -8.92
CA ASP A 39 -4.22 -2.85 -9.09
C ASP A 39 -4.38 -3.83 -7.91
N VAL A 40 -4.11 -3.34 -6.69
CA VAL A 40 -4.22 -4.13 -5.45
C VAL A 40 -5.31 -3.55 -4.56
N SER A 41 -6.16 -4.43 -4.04
CA SER A 41 -7.19 -4.07 -3.05
C SER A 41 -6.78 -4.54 -1.65
N PHE A 42 -6.99 -3.67 -0.66
CA PHE A 42 -6.77 -3.91 0.76
C PHE A 42 -8.11 -3.93 1.46
N THR A 43 -8.36 -4.94 2.28
CA THR A 43 -9.63 -5.09 3.00
C THR A 43 -9.33 -5.30 4.47
N SER A 44 -9.93 -4.51 5.34
CA SER A 44 -9.78 -4.67 6.78
C SER A 44 -10.99 -4.14 7.54
N SER A 45 -11.24 -4.70 8.72
CA SER A 45 -12.24 -4.22 9.68
C SER A 45 -11.65 -3.23 10.70
N ASP A 46 -10.33 -3.01 10.67
CA ASP A 46 -9.62 -2.14 11.62
C ASP A 46 -8.80 -1.07 10.88
N GLU A 47 -8.94 0.20 11.29
CA GLU A 47 -8.26 1.34 10.65
C GLU A 47 -6.74 1.25 10.81
N ALA A 48 -6.25 0.81 11.97
CA ALA A 48 -4.81 0.71 12.23
C ALA A 48 -4.17 -0.42 11.42
N ASP A 49 -4.88 -1.53 11.25
CA ASP A 49 -4.47 -2.63 10.38
C ASP A 49 -4.46 -2.21 8.91
N LEU A 50 -5.54 -1.58 8.42
CA LEU A 50 -5.61 -1.06 7.04
C LEU A 50 -4.46 -0.06 6.75
N ARG A 51 -4.18 0.83 7.70
CA ARG A 51 -3.05 1.76 7.61
C ARG A 51 -1.72 1.01 7.50
N ALA A 52 -1.48 -0.02 8.30
CA ALA A 52 -0.25 -0.78 8.26
C ALA A 52 -0.07 -1.50 6.90
N GLN A 53 -1.15 -2.09 6.37
CA GLN A 53 -1.16 -2.71 5.05
C GLN A 53 -0.81 -1.70 3.93
N LEU A 54 -1.46 -0.53 3.95
CA LEU A 54 -1.21 0.53 2.97
C LEU A 54 0.22 1.08 3.07
N GLU A 55 0.74 1.29 4.28
CA GLU A 55 2.10 1.79 4.49
C GLU A 55 3.16 0.81 3.97
N ALA A 56 3.00 -0.48 4.31
CA ALA A 56 3.87 -1.54 3.78
C ALA A 56 3.79 -1.60 2.25
N HIS A 57 2.59 -1.46 1.70
CA HIS A 57 2.40 -1.43 0.26
C HIS A 57 3.12 -0.25 -0.40
N TYR A 58 2.92 0.99 0.07
CA TYR A 58 3.57 2.17 -0.51
C TYR A 58 5.09 2.09 -0.44
N LYS A 59 5.64 1.60 0.68
CA LYS A 59 7.09 1.34 0.81
C LYS A 59 7.57 0.32 -0.23
N SER A 60 6.83 -0.78 -0.41
CA SER A 60 7.19 -1.82 -1.38
C SER A 60 7.03 -1.37 -2.83
N ALA A 61 6.01 -0.57 -3.13
CA ALA A 61 5.75 -0.03 -4.46
C ALA A 61 6.81 1.01 -4.84
N GLU A 62 7.23 1.86 -3.90
CA GLU A 62 8.37 2.76 -4.11
C GLU A 62 9.65 1.95 -4.37
N TYR A 63 9.90 0.88 -3.60
CA TYR A 63 11.05 0.01 -3.84
C TYR A 63 11.00 -0.64 -5.24
N ARG A 64 9.86 -1.18 -5.67
CA ARG A 64 9.68 -1.75 -7.01
C ARG A 64 9.91 -0.72 -8.12
N ARG A 65 9.38 0.50 -7.97
CA ARG A 65 9.63 1.60 -8.93
C ARG A 65 11.10 2.01 -8.94
N ALA A 66 11.72 2.17 -7.77
CA ALA A 66 13.11 2.58 -7.66
C ALA A 66 14.08 1.51 -8.19
N THR A 67 13.72 0.24 -8.09
CA THR A 67 14.51 -0.88 -8.62
C THR A 67 14.17 -1.25 -10.05
N ASN A 68 13.13 -0.65 -10.65
CA ASN A 68 12.65 -0.91 -12.01
C ASN A 68 12.39 -2.40 -12.33
N ILE A 69 12.22 -3.22 -11.29
CA ILE A 69 11.95 -4.65 -11.44
C ILE A 69 10.46 -4.77 -11.74
N THR A 70 10.12 -4.82 -13.03
CA THR A 70 8.83 -5.35 -13.46
C THR A 70 8.73 -6.80 -12.99
N ILE A 71 7.51 -7.26 -12.68
CA ILE A 71 7.25 -8.66 -12.29
C ILE A 71 7.86 -9.63 -13.32
N GLU A 72 7.90 -9.23 -14.60
CA GLU A 72 8.59 -9.94 -15.69
C GLU A 72 10.10 -10.06 -15.49
N GLN A 73 10.80 -8.99 -15.07
CA GLN A 73 12.23 -9.06 -14.76
C GLN A 73 12.52 -9.92 -13.52
N GLN A 74 11.62 -9.93 -12.54
CA GLN A 74 11.78 -10.73 -11.33
C GLN A 74 11.67 -12.24 -11.61
N ARG A 75 10.86 -12.64 -12.61
CA ARG A 75 10.78 -14.01 -13.11
C ARG A 75 12.05 -14.40 -13.87
N ALA A 76 12.53 -13.53 -14.76
CA ALA A 76 13.77 -13.74 -15.52
C ALA A 76 15.02 -13.88 -14.62
N LEU A 77 15.08 -13.17 -13.49
CA LEU A 77 16.18 -13.27 -12.51
C LEU A 77 16.15 -14.57 -11.69
N ARG A 78 14.99 -15.21 -11.54
CA ARG A 78 14.86 -16.51 -10.86
C ARG A 78 15.21 -17.68 -11.77
N GLU A 79 15.00 -17.55 -13.08
CA GLU A 79 15.33 -18.58 -14.07
C GLU A 79 16.82 -18.57 -14.48
N GLN A 80 17.61 -17.57 -14.09
CA GLN A 80 19.07 -17.50 -14.32
C GLN A 80 19.92 -18.04 -13.15
N ARG A 81 19.32 -18.71 -12.15
CA ARG A 81 20.06 -19.38 -11.07
C ARG A 81 20.05 -20.89 -11.20
#